data_AF-A0A5C4SW91-F1
#
_entry.id   AF-A0A5C4SW91-F1
#
_cell.length_a   1.000
_cell.length_b   1.000
_cell.length_c   1.000
_cell.angle_alpha   90.00
_cell.angle_beta   90.00
_cell.angle_gamma   90.00
#
_symmetry.space_group_name_H-M   'P 1'
#
loop_
_entity.id
_entity.type
_entity.pdbx_description
1 polymer ?
#
loop_
_entity_poly.entity_id
_entity_poly.type
_entity_poly.pdbx_seq_one_letter_code
_entity_poly.pdbx_strand_id
1 'polypeptide(L)'
;MIGIIYYGAGNLHSVEKAVRKLGFRAKIVTNANEAAGVRKIIFPGVGNAGNTMQTIRDNGLDVPIKRFIEEGMPFLGICLGMQLLLEFSHENDAECLAVLEGEVKPFERPVKVPHMSWNQVVQSIAHPIYSGIPVERIFNSSIRITSVSGIRPMWPE
;
A
#
# COMPACT_ATOMS: atom_id res chain seq x y z
N MET A 1 2.71 18.54 1.56
CA MET A 1 3.25 17.67 2.63
C MET A 1 2.82 16.24 2.36
N ILE A 2 3.73 15.28 2.46
CA ILE A 2 3.45 13.84 2.27
C ILE A 2 3.27 13.21 3.65
N GLY A 3 2.14 12.57 3.88
CA GLY A 3 1.88 11.78 5.09
C GLY A 3 2.42 10.37 4.92
N ILE A 4 3.04 9.82 5.96
CA ILE A 4 3.44 8.42 6.03
C ILE A 4 2.67 7.79 7.19
N ILE A 5 1.78 6.86 6.89
CA ILE A 5 1.00 6.16 7.92
C ILE A 5 1.95 5.26 8.72
N TYR A 6 1.88 5.35 10.04
CA TYR A 6 2.64 4.51 10.96
C TYR A 6 1.72 3.90 12.00
N TYR A 7 1.70 2.57 12.04
CA TYR A 7 0.86 1.76 12.91
C TYR A 7 1.69 0.93 13.89
N GLY A 8 2.93 1.31 14.17
CA GLY A 8 3.83 0.57 15.08
C GLY A 8 4.72 -0.47 14.40
N ALA A 9 4.49 -0.76 13.12
CA ALA A 9 5.38 -1.57 12.29
C ALA A 9 5.50 -0.99 10.88
N GLY A 10 6.54 -1.37 10.15
CA GLY A 10 6.76 -0.92 8.77
C GLY A 10 8.19 -0.46 8.51
N ASN A 11 8.51 -0.27 7.23
CA ASN A 11 9.81 0.27 6.81
C ASN A 11 9.81 1.82 6.83
N LEU A 12 9.39 2.41 7.95
CA LEU A 12 9.16 3.85 8.09
C LEU A 12 10.40 4.68 7.73
N HIS A 13 11.55 4.32 8.32
CA HIS A 13 12.80 5.05 8.14
C HIS A 13 13.26 5.11 6.68
N SER A 14 13.16 4.00 5.95
CA SER A 14 13.59 3.98 4.55
C SER A 14 12.67 4.82 3.66
N VAL A 15 11.36 4.75 3.91
CA VAL A 15 10.37 5.55 3.17
C VAL A 15 10.55 7.04 3.46
N GLU A 16 10.69 7.42 4.74
CA GLU A 16 10.93 8.81 5.12
C GLU A 16 12.22 9.35 4.50
N LYS A 17 13.30 8.58 4.56
CA LYS A 17 14.58 8.93 3.91
C LYS A 17 14.42 9.12 2.40
N ALA A 18 13.70 8.24 1.72
CA ALA A 18 13.46 8.35 0.28
C ALA A 18 12.68 9.64 -0.06
N VAL A 19 11.60 9.92 0.69
CA VAL A 19 10.82 11.15 0.52
C VAL A 19 11.68 12.40 0.73
N ARG A 20 12.51 12.41 1.77
CA ARG A 20 13.42 13.54 2.07
C ARG A 20 14.51 13.69 1.01
N LYS A 21 15.08 12.58 0.53
CA LYS A 21 16.11 12.59 -0.54
C LYS A 21 15.58 13.18 -1.85
N LEU A 22 14.28 13.02 -2.12
CA LEU A 22 13.59 13.63 -3.26
C LEU A 22 13.22 15.12 -3.04
N GLY A 23 13.61 15.71 -1.91
CA GLY A 23 13.37 17.13 -1.61
C GLY A 23 11.98 17.43 -1.01
N PHE A 24 11.19 16.40 -0.68
CA PHE A 24 9.87 16.58 -0.09
C PHE A 24 9.89 16.51 1.45
N ARG A 25 8.90 17.14 2.07
CA ARG A 25 8.64 17.01 3.51
C ARG A 25 7.68 15.86 3.80
N ALA A 26 8.11 14.98 4.70
CA ALA A 26 7.30 13.90 5.25
C ALA A 26 6.70 14.31 6.62
N LYS A 27 5.50 13.84 6.90
CA LYS A 27 4.85 13.89 8.22
C LYS A 27 4.45 12.47 8.59
N ILE A 28 4.85 12.01 9.77
CA ILE A 28 4.37 10.74 10.30
C ILE A 28 2.92 10.93 10.76
N VAL A 29 2.04 10.02 10.36
CA VAL A 29 0.62 10.04 10.71
C VAL A 29 0.33 8.77 11.49
N THR A 30 0.04 8.92 12.78
CA THR A 30 -0.27 7.81 13.69
C THR A 30 -1.74 7.72 14.06
N ASN A 31 -2.51 8.77 13.80
CA ASN A 31 -3.94 8.86 14.07
C ASN A 31 -4.61 9.87 13.12
N ALA A 32 -5.94 9.88 13.09
CA ALA A 32 -6.75 10.74 12.21
C ALA A 32 -6.44 12.24 12.36
N ASN A 33 -6.16 12.72 13.58
CA ASN A 33 -5.95 14.15 13.86
C ASN A 33 -4.65 14.68 13.24
N GLU A 34 -3.68 13.79 13.00
CA GLU A 34 -2.39 14.15 12.41
C GLU A 34 -2.45 14.28 10.88
N ALA A 35 -3.55 13.88 10.23
CA ALA A 35 -3.70 13.96 8.79
C ALA A 35 -3.94 15.39 8.26
N ALA A 36 -4.18 16.38 9.14
CA ALA A 36 -4.42 17.77 8.73
C ALA A 36 -3.27 18.33 7.86
N GLY A 37 -3.63 18.85 6.68
CA GLY A 37 -2.70 19.44 5.71
C GLY A 37 -1.89 18.42 4.88
N VAL A 38 -2.09 17.11 5.11
CA VAL A 38 -1.56 16.06 4.25
C VAL A 38 -2.33 16.05 2.93
N ARG A 39 -1.59 16.07 1.81
CA ARG A 39 -2.20 16.04 0.46
C ARG A 39 -1.81 14.84 -0.38
N LYS A 40 -0.95 13.97 0.16
CA LYS A 40 -0.51 12.70 -0.43
C LYS A 40 -0.19 11.76 0.71
N ILE A 41 -0.59 10.49 0.62
CA ILE A 41 -0.29 9.49 1.64
C ILE A 41 0.58 8.37 1.06
N ILE A 42 1.56 7.95 1.84
CA ILE A 42 2.26 6.67 1.66
C ILE A 42 1.87 5.76 2.82
N PHE A 43 1.40 4.57 2.52
CA PHE A 43 1.07 3.54 3.49
C PHE A 43 2.04 2.36 3.35
N PRO A 44 3.20 2.41 4.01
CA PRO A 44 4.11 1.27 4.02
C PRO A 44 3.60 0.22 5.00
N GLY A 45 3.70 -1.06 4.63
CA GLY A 45 3.37 -2.13 5.56
C GLY A 45 4.35 -3.31 5.51
N VAL A 46 4.58 -3.89 6.69
CA VAL A 46 5.27 -5.17 6.91
C VAL A 46 4.51 -5.97 7.95
N GLY A 47 4.77 -7.27 8.01
CA GLY A 47 4.12 -8.17 8.96
C GLY A 47 2.92 -8.86 8.31
N ASN A 48 1.87 -9.05 9.10
CA ASN A 48 0.70 -9.85 8.76
C ASN A 48 -0.57 -9.00 8.65
N ALA A 49 -1.47 -9.36 7.74
CA ALA A 49 -2.70 -8.62 7.48
C ALA A 49 -3.63 -8.49 8.70
N GLY A 50 -3.91 -9.58 9.42
CA GLY A 50 -4.87 -9.59 10.53
C GLY A 50 -4.48 -8.67 11.68
N ASN A 51 -3.25 -8.84 12.18
CA ASN A 51 -2.72 -8.01 13.26
C ASN A 51 -2.65 -6.53 12.86
N THR A 52 -2.25 -6.26 11.61
CA THR A 52 -2.13 -4.88 11.12
C THR A 52 -3.51 -4.22 11.01
N MET A 53 -4.50 -4.92 10.47
CA MET A 53 -5.88 -4.39 10.39
C MET A 53 -6.48 -4.12 11.76
N GLN A 54 -6.20 -4.97 12.75
CA GLN A 54 -6.61 -4.71 14.13
C GLN A 54 -5.99 -3.40 14.64
N THR A 55 -4.67 -3.23 14.48
CA THR A 55 -3.99 -1.99 14.91
C THR A 55 -4.48 -0.74 14.16
N ILE A 56 -4.82 -0.86 12.87
CA ILE A 56 -5.38 0.24 12.09
C ILE A 56 -6.76 0.66 12.64
N ARG A 57 -7.62 -0.31 12.97
CA ARG A 57 -8.94 -0.05 13.56
C ARG A 57 -8.83 0.51 14.99
N ASP A 58 -7.95 -0.06 15.81
CA ASP A 58 -7.76 0.38 17.20
C ASP A 58 -7.27 1.84 17.28
N ASN A 59 -6.48 2.29 16.29
CA ASN A 59 -6.03 3.68 16.17
C ASN A 59 -7.01 4.60 15.42
N GLY A 60 -8.17 4.08 15.00
CA GLY A 60 -9.17 4.82 14.22
C GLY A 60 -8.63 5.34 12.88
N LEU A 61 -7.69 4.62 12.27
CA LEU A 61 -7.05 4.98 11.00
C LEU A 61 -7.80 4.44 9.78
N ASP A 62 -8.66 3.45 9.94
CA ASP A 62 -9.43 2.84 8.85
C ASP A 62 -10.34 3.86 8.14
N VAL A 63 -11.16 4.59 8.89
CA VAL A 63 -12.07 5.61 8.35
C VAL A 63 -11.34 6.73 7.60
N PRO A 64 -10.32 7.41 8.17
CA PRO A 64 -9.64 8.49 7.46
C PRO A 64 -8.84 7.99 6.24
N ILE A 65 -8.31 6.76 6.26
CA ILE A 65 -7.66 6.16 5.08
C ILE A 65 -8.65 6.02 3.94
N LYS A 66 -9.81 5.39 4.20
CA LYS A 66 -10.86 5.19 3.19
C LYS A 66 -11.32 6.52 2.62
N ARG A 67 -11.66 7.47 3.50
CA ARG A 67 -12.09 8.82 3.12
C ARG A 67 -11.07 9.54 2.25
N PHE A 68 -9.79 9.49 2.60
CA PHE A 68 -8.73 10.13 1.82
C PHE A 68 -8.67 9.59 0.39
N ILE A 69 -8.84 8.26 0.23
CA ILE A 69 -8.87 7.62 -1.09
C ILE A 69 -10.14 7.97 -1.86
N GLU A 70 -11.31 7.94 -1.19
CA GLU A 70 -12.61 8.32 -1.78
C GLU A 70 -12.63 9.78 -2.28
N GLU A 71 -11.94 10.68 -1.58
CA GLU A 71 -11.75 12.09 -1.99
C GLU A 71 -10.81 12.24 -3.20
N GLY A 72 -10.30 11.14 -3.77
CA GLY A 72 -9.42 11.12 -4.93
C GLY A 72 -7.99 11.59 -4.63
N MET A 73 -7.60 11.59 -3.35
CA MET A 73 -6.29 12.09 -2.97
C MET A 73 -5.20 11.05 -3.26
N PRO A 74 -4.00 11.46 -3.74
CA PRO A 74 -2.95 10.52 -4.09
C PRO A 74 -2.50 9.63 -2.92
N PHE A 75 -2.69 8.32 -3.08
CA PHE A 75 -2.37 7.31 -2.08
C PHE A 75 -1.45 6.22 -2.67
N LEU A 76 -0.38 5.86 -1.95
CA LEU A 76 0.56 4.81 -2.34
C LEU A 76 0.67 3.76 -1.22
N GLY A 77 0.07 2.59 -1.41
CA GLY A 77 0.31 1.41 -0.57
C GLY A 77 1.60 0.70 -0.98
N ILE A 78 2.43 0.29 -0.01
CA ILE A 78 3.67 -0.45 -0.27
C ILE A 78 3.63 -1.79 0.48
N CYS A 79 3.86 -2.88 -0.26
CA CYS A 79 3.84 -4.26 0.25
C CYS A 79 2.51 -4.55 0.96
N LEU A 80 2.53 -4.78 2.29
CA LEU A 80 1.30 -5.04 3.04
C LEU A 80 0.33 -3.86 2.96
N GLY A 81 0.79 -2.61 2.96
CA GLY A 81 -0.11 -1.46 2.85
C GLY A 81 -0.89 -1.40 1.53
N MET A 82 -0.40 -2.05 0.46
CA MET A 82 -1.16 -2.23 -0.78
C MET A 82 -2.21 -3.34 -0.64
N GLN A 83 -1.84 -4.45 -0.02
CA GLN A 83 -2.70 -5.62 0.19
C GLN A 83 -3.91 -5.29 1.06
N LEU A 84 -3.72 -4.48 2.10
CA LEU A 84 -4.79 -4.05 3.01
C LEU A 84 -5.85 -3.17 2.35
N LEU A 85 -5.63 -2.67 1.13
CA LEU A 85 -6.66 -1.95 0.37
C LEU A 85 -7.74 -2.87 -0.21
N LEU A 86 -7.45 -4.17 -0.33
CA LEU A 86 -8.39 -5.16 -0.85
C LEU A 86 -9.49 -5.48 0.18
N GLU A 87 -10.45 -6.34 -0.19
CA GLU A 87 -11.54 -6.74 0.69
C GLU A 87 -11.07 -7.71 1.77
N PHE A 88 -10.24 -8.68 1.38
CA PHE A 88 -9.87 -9.79 2.27
C PHE A 88 -8.44 -10.27 2.04
N SER A 89 -7.83 -10.79 3.10
CA SER A 89 -6.57 -11.51 3.03
C SER A 89 -6.69 -12.88 3.67
N HIS A 90 -6.37 -13.92 2.89
CA HIS A 90 -6.28 -15.30 3.38
C HIS A 90 -5.11 -15.51 4.35
N GLU A 91 -4.16 -14.57 4.40
CA GLU A 91 -3.17 -14.53 5.46
C GLU A 91 -3.86 -14.13 6.77
N ASN A 92 -4.15 -15.12 7.63
CA ASN A 92 -4.82 -14.99 8.93
C ASN A 92 -6.29 -14.49 8.85
N ASP A 93 -7.00 -14.82 7.78
CA ASP A 93 -8.43 -14.56 7.60
C ASP A 93 -8.85 -13.11 7.94
N ALA A 94 -8.16 -12.15 7.34
CA ALA A 94 -8.27 -10.74 7.68
C ALA A 94 -9.22 -9.99 6.73
N GLU A 95 -10.32 -9.48 7.27
CA GLU A 95 -11.10 -8.41 6.63
C GLU A 95 -10.25 -7.14 6.55
N CYS A 96 -10.07 -6.63 5.35
CA CYS A 96 -9.19 -5.51 5.03
C CYS A 96 -10.00 -4.21 4.88
N LEU A 97 -9.45 -3.18 4.22
CA LEU A 97 -10.13 -1.89 4.09
C LEU A 97 -11.26 -1.91 3.05
N ALA A 98 -11.30 -2.90 2.15
CA ALA A 98 -12.32 -3.02 1.10
C ALA A 98 -12.47 -1.75 0.25
N VAL A 99 -11.34 -1.12 -0.07
CA VAL A 99 -11.26 0.04 -0.98
C VAL A 99 -11.24 -0.43 -2.43
N LEU A 100 -10.66 -1.61 -2.65
CA LEU A 100 -10.55 -2.28 -3.95
C LEU A 100 -11.18 -3.67 -3.82
N GLU A 101 -11.94 -4.07 -4.83
CA GLU A 101 -12.49 -5.42 -4.91
C GLU A 101 -11.35 -6.45 -5.09
N GLY A 102 -11.48 -7.57 -4.41
CA GLY A 102 -10.56 -8.70 -4.52
C GLY A 102 -9.94 -9.14 -3.20
N GLU A 103 -9.11 -10.17 -3.29
CA GLU A 103 -8.55 -10.86 -2.14
C GLU A 103 -7.08 -11.23 -2.34
N VAL A 104 -6.34 -11.27 -1.24
CA VAL A 104 -4.94 -11.69 -1.19
C VAL A 104 -4.89 -13.20 -0.94
N LYS A 105 -4.26 -13.95 -1.87
CA LYS A 105 -4.18 -15.42 -1.80
C LYS A 105 -2.75 -15.92 -1.62
N PRO A 106 -2.56 -17.10 -1.00
CA PRO A 106 -1.30 -17.82 -1.07
C PRO A 106 -0.97 -18.21 -2.52
N PHE A 107 0.30 -18.45 -2.80
CA PHE A 107 0.72 -18.97 -4.10
C PHE A 107 0.25 -20.43 -4.29
N GLU A 108 -0.47 -20.70 -5.39
CA GLU A 108 -1.04 -22.03 -5.69
C GLU A 108 -0.05 -23.03 -6.33
N ARG A 109 1.16 -22.58 -6.67
CA ARG A 109 2.17 -23.38 -7.40
C ARG A 109 3.33 -23.77 -6.48
N PRO A 110 4.12 -24.81 -6.81
CA PRO A 110 5.35 -25.16 -6.08
C PRO A 110 6.45 -24.12 -6.37
N VAL A 111 6.25 -22.90 -5.90
CA VAL A 111 7.23 -21.83 -5.91
C VAL A 111 7.79 -21.68 -4.50
N LYS A 112 9.02 -21.20 -4.38
CA LYS A 112 9.60 -20.88 -3.08
C LYS A 112 8.79 -19.74 -2.45
N VAL A 113 8.17 -20.01 -1.31
CA VAL A 113 7.41 -19.04 -0.51
C VAL A 113 8.23 -18.67 0.72
N PRO A 114 8.39 -17.37 1.06
CA PRO A 114 7.89 -16.22 0.31
C PRO A 114 8.68 -15.99 -1.00
N HIS A 115 8.05 -15.37 -2.01
CA HIS A 115 8.74 -15.00 -3.24
C HIS A 115 9.69 -13.80 -2.98
N MET A 116 10.95 -14.14 -2.72
CA MET A 116 12.04 -13.21 -2.43
C MET A 116 13.10 -13.31 -3.54
N SER A 117 12.92 -12.53 -4.60
CA SER A 117 13.90 -12.34 -5.66
C SER A 117 13.64 -11.04 -6.44
N TRP A 118 14.59 -10.68 -7.30
CA TRP A 118 14.39 -9.64 -8.29
C TRP A 118 13.51 -10.19 -9.45
N ASN A 119 12.32 -9.61 -9.67
CA ASN A 119 11.33 -10.09 -10.67
C ASN A 119 10.67 -8.95 -11.46
N GLN A 120 10.30 -9.16 -12.72
CA GLN A 120 9.80 -8.11 -13.62
C GLN A 120 8.31 -7.79 -13.44
N VAL A 121 7.93 -6.53 -13.66
CA VAL A 121 6.54 -6.09 -13.70
C VAL A 121 6.13 -5.84 -15.15
N VAL A 122 5.08 -6.53 -15.60
CA VAL A 122 4.47 -6.28 -16.91
C VAL A 122 3.37 -5.23 -16.76
N GLN A 123 3.50 -4.12 -17.49
CA GLN A 123 2.52 -3.04 -17.46
C GLN A 123 1.30 -3.43 -18.30
N SER A 124 0.12 -3.49 -17.67
CA SER A 124 -1.14 -3.76 -18.36
C SER A 124 -1.83 -2.50 -18.86
N ILE A 125 -1.49 -1.33 -18.30
CA ILE A 125 -2.03 -0.02 -18.67
C ILE A 125 -0.93 1.03 -18.68
N ALA A 126 -1.07 2.03 -19.54
CA ALA A 126 -0.24 3.23 -19.47
C ALA A 126 -0.62 4.02 -18.20
N HIS A 127 0.32 4.19 -17.28
CA HIS A 127 0.08 4.88 -16.01
C HIS A 127 1.28 5.78 -15.65
N PRO A 128 1.06 7.02 -15.17
CA PRO A 128 2.14 7.97 -14.85
C PRO A 128 3.19 7.44 -13.86
N ILE A 129 2.82 6.51 -12.98
CA ILE A 129 3.75 5.86 -12.03
C ILE A 129 4.92 5.14 -12.73
N TYR A 130 4.73 4.73 -13.98
CA TYR A 130 5.75 4.05 -14.78
C TYR A 130 6.59 5.01 -15.62
N SER A 131 6.30 6.33 -15.59
CA SER A 131 7.06 7.31 -16.35
C SER A 131 8.53 7.30 -15.94
N GLY A 132 9.41 7.10 -16.92
CA GLY A 132 10.85 7.00 -16.69
C GLY A 132 11.32 5.67 -16.07
N ILE A 133 10.43 4.68 -15.89
CA ILE A 133 10.79 3.34 -15.43
C ILE A 133 10.98 2.42 -16.66
N PRO A 134 12.19 1.92 -16.92
CA PRO A 134 12.39 0.90 -17.96
C PRO A 134 11.63 -0.38 -17.59
N VAL A 135 11.14 -1.11 -18.60
CA VAL A 135 10.25 -2.29 -18.46
C VAL A 135 10.84 -3.43 -17.59
N GLU A 136 12.13 -3.37 -17.25
CA GLU A 136 12.85 -4.45 -16.58
C GLU A 136 13.29 -4.11 -15.13
N ARG A 137 12.37 -3.89 -14.17
CA ARG A 137 12.71 -3.81 -12.72
C ARG A 137 11.62 -4.37 -11.77
N ILE A 138 11.88 -4.30 -10.46
CA ILE A 138 11.86 -5.45 -9.55
C ILE A 138 10.78 -5.47 -8.46
N PHE A 139 10.24 -6.67 -8.14
CA PHE A 139 9.34 -6.94 -7.02
C PHE A 139 9.76 -8.09 -6.08
N ASN A 140 9.66 -7.90 -4.75
CA ASN A 140 9.75 -8.94 -3.69
C ASN A 140 8.38 -9.02 -2.96
N SER A 141 7.71 -10.18 -2.90
CA SER A 141 6.50 -10.37 -2.09
C SER A 141 6.23 -11.83 -1.72
N SER A 142 5.68 -12.08 -0.53
CA SER A 142 5.33 -13.43 -0.04
C SER A 142 4.03 -14.00 -0.60
N ILE A 143 3.22 -13.16 -1.25
CA ILE A 143 1.83 -13.43 -1.66
C ILE A 143 1.51 -12.72 -2.98
N ARG A 144 0.48 -13.19 -3.67
CA ARG A 144 0.03 -12.68 -4.98
C ARG A 144 -1.34 -12.04 -4.87
N ILE A 145 -1.51 -10.91 -5.55
CA ILE A 145 -2.82 -10.34 -5.86
C ILE A 145 -3.27 -10.96 -7.19
N THR A 146 -4.34 -11.76 -7.16
CA THR A 146 -4.78 -12.54 -8.33
C THR A 146 -5.67 -11.75 -9.29
N SER A 147 -6.38 -10.75 -8.78
CA SER A 147 -7.19 -9.82 -9.57
C SER A 147 -7.55 -8.60 -8.72
N VAL A 148 -7.52 -7.41 -9.32
CA VAL A 148 -8.13 -6.20 -8.76
C VAL A 148 -9.06 -5.67 -9.84
N SER A 149 -10.36 -5.70 -9.61
CA SER A 149 -11.34 -4.98 -10.43
C SER A 149 -11.44 -3.53 -9.94
N GLY A 150 -11.70 -2.60 -10.85
CA GLY A 150 -12.08 -1.23 -10.47
C GLY A 150 -10.95 -0.24 -10.17
N ILE A 151 -9.68 -0.51 -10.53
CA ILE A 151 -8.61 0.50 -10.45
C ILE A 151 -8.90 1.63 -11.46
N ARG A 152 -9.57 2.69 -11.01
CA ARG A 152 -9.60 3.97 -11.74
C ARG A 152 -8.28 4.70 -11.47
N PRO A 153 -7.65 5.33 -12.48
CA PRO A 153 -6.49 6.18 -12.23
C PRO A 153 -6.87 7.27 -11.22
N MET A 154 -6.22 7.28 -10.06
CA MET A 154 -6.49 8.28 -9.00
C MET A 154 -5.78 9.62 -9.22
N TRP A 155 -5.32 9.89 -10.45
CA TRP A 155 -4.55 11.07 -10.80
C TRP A 155 -5.22 11.77 -11.99
N PRO A 156 -5.44 13.10 -11.93
CA PRO A 156 -5.75 13.86 -13.14
C PRO A 156 -4.54 13.86 -14.09
N GLU A 157 -4.81 13.89 -15.40
CA GLU A 157 -3.81 14.02 -16.48
C GLU A 157 -2.88 15.23 -16.30
#